data_AF-F8H6I4-F1
#
_entry.id   AF-F8H6I4-F1
#
_cell.length_a   1.000
_cell.length_b   1.000
_cell.length_c   1.000
_cell.angle_alpha   90.00
_cell.angle_beta   90.00
_cell.angle_gamma   90.00
#
_symmetry.space_group_name_H-M   'P 1'
#
loop_
_entity.id
_entity.type
_entity.pdbx_description
1 polymer ?
#
loop_
_entity_poly.entity_id
_entity_poly.type
_entity_poly.pdbx_seq_one_letter_code
_entity_poly.pdbx_strand_id
1 'polypeptide(L)'
;MLKIVHVLAGVIALLLSFIPSLRGAEPLLLQPEALCLLMLGLLNVQFAPSALLNDSRTRPVIIAASALLLLSIALQAVFVLASLPQIAGQPATLASLLLAFVAVLLHLATPQRRNKQPKPSRMSTSASVPSAAGREAGTVKWFNTSKGFGFISRDSGDDVFVHFRAIRGEGHRILVEGQRVEFTIMMRDKGLQAEDVVPVEAGR
;
A
#
# COMPACT_ATOMS: atom_id res chain seq x y z
N MET A 1 7.13 -9.58 -0.43
CA MET A 1 6.84 -11.03 -0.44
C MET A 1 5.57 -11.39 0.33
N LEU A 2 5.37 -10.89 1.56
CA LEU A 2 4.22 -11.25 2.41
C LEU A 2 2.83 -11.10 1.75
N LYS A 3 2.62 -10.10 0.90
CA LYS A 3 1.35 -9.92 0.17
C LYS A 3 1.04 -11.07 -0.77
N ILE A 4 2.04 -11.53 -1.52
CA ILE A 4 1.91 -12.63 -2.47
C ILE A 4 1.53 -13.90 -1.69
N VAL A 5 2.14 -14.11 -0.52
CA VAL A 5 1.81 -15.22 0.37
C VAL A 5 0.35 -15.16 0.81
N HIS A 6 -0.18 -14.00 1.23
CA HIS A 6 -1.58 -13.87 1.64
C HIS A 6 -2.56 -14.08 0.48
N VAL A 7 -2.27 -13.49 -0.68
CA VAL A 7 -3.11 -13.68 -1.87
C VAL A 7 -3.11 -15.15 -2.27
N LEU A 8 -1.94 -15.78 -2.34
CA LEU A 8 -1.83 -17.19 -2.73
C LEU A 8 -2.50 -18.12 -1.72
N ALA A 9 -2.20 -17.97 -0.43
CA ALA A 9 -2.81 -18.78 0.63
C ALA A 9 -4.34 -18.58 0.71
N GLY A 10 -4.81 -17.34 0.52
CA GLY A 10 -6.24 -17.03 0.47
C GLY A 10 -6.93 -17.70 -0.72
N VAL A 11 -6.35 -17.59 -1.93
CA VAL A 11 -6.89 -18.26 -3.13
C VAL A 11 -6.88 -19.78 -2.98
N ILE A 12 -5.81 -20.36 -2.43
CA ILE A 12 -5.74 -21.80 -2.14
C ILE A 12 -6.85 -22.19 -1.17
N ALA A 13 -7.05 -21.46 -0.07
CA ALA A 13 -8.13 -21.74 0.88
C ALA A 13 -9.52 -21.69 0.23
N LEU A 14 -9.76 -20.71 -0.65
CA LEU A 14 -11.01 -20.61 -1.41
C LEU A 14 -11.22 -21.85 -2.28
N LEU A 15 -10.19 -22.31 -2.99
CA LEU A 15 -10.29 -23.51 -3.83
C LEU A 15 -10.51 -24.78 -2.99
N LEU A 16 -9.76 -24.93 -1.89
CA LEU A 16 -9.88 -26.07 -0.98
C LEU A 16 -11.25 -26.14 -0.31
N SER A 17 -11.92 -25.00 -0.10
CA SER A 17 -13.26 -24.97 0.50
C SER A 17 -14.31 -25.71 -0.33
N PHE A 18 -14.13 -25.85 -1.65
CA PHE A 18 -15.07 -26.58 -2.50
C PHE A 18 -14.91 -28.11 -2.44
N ILE A 19 -13.77 -28.62 -1.95
CA ILE A 19 -13.47 -30.06 -1.95
C ILE A 19 -14.55 -30.88 -1.23
N PRO A 20 -15.03 -30.52 -0.03
CA PRO A 20 -16.05 -31.30 0.66
C PRO A 20 -17.40 -31.32 -0.07
N SER A 21 -17.75 -30.23 -0.77
CA SER A 21 -18.95 -30.16 -1.60
C SER A 21 -18.84 -31.04 -2.86
N LEU A 22 -17.63 -31.30 -3.35
CA LEU A 22 -17.38 -32.21 -4.48
C LEU A 22 -17.35 -33.69 -4.04
N ARG A 23 -17.03 -33.95 -2.77
CA ARG A 23 -16.96 -35.31 -2.19
C ARG A 23 -18.28 -35.78 -1.60
N GLY A 24 -19.10 -34.87 -1.09
CA GLY A 24 -20.37 -35.16 -0.46
C GLY A 24 -21.58 -34.81 -1.34
N ALA A 25 -22.76 -35.28 -0.94
CA ALA A 25 -24.04 -34.86 -1.52
C ALA A 25 -24.52 -33.50 -0.96
N GLU A 26 -23.93 -33.06 0.15
CA GLU A 26 -24.31 -31.81 0.82
C GLU A 26 -23.68 -30.59 0.13
N PRO A 27 -24.44 -29.50 -0.08
CA PRO A 27 -23.91 -28.29 -0.70
C PRO A 27 -22.99 -27.54 0.28
N LEU A 28 -22.04 -26.80 -0.29
CA LEU A 28 -21.04 -25.99 0.41
C LEU A 28 -21.58 -25.17 1.59
N LEU A 29 -22.76 -24.57 1.44
CA LEU A 29 -23.37 -23.68 2.44
C LEU A 29 -23.84 -24.41 3.71
N LEU A 30 -24.10 -25.71 3.63
CA LEU A 30 -24.50 -26.53 4.77
C LEU A 30 -23.29 -27.18 5.49
N GLN A 31 -22.08 -26.98 4.97
CA GLN A 31 -20.86 -27.58 5.52
C GLN A 31 -20.08 -26.54 6.35
N PRO A 32 -20.15 -26.57 7.70
CA PRO A 32 -19.57 -25.53 8.55
C PRO A 32 -18.05 -25.41 8.39
N GLU A 33 -17.35 -26.54 8.23
CA GLU A 33 -15.89 -26.57 8.07
C GLU A 33 -15.44 -25.90 6.75
N ALA A 34 -16.18 -26.14 5.67
CA ALA A 34 -15.92 -25.59 4.35
C ALA A 34 -16.25 -24.09 4.30
N LEU A 35 -17.38 -23.69 4.90
CA LEU A 35 -17.78 -22.30 5.02
C LEU A 35 -16.75 -21.49 5.83
N CYS A 36 -16.23 -22.04 6.92
CA CYS A 36 -15.17 -21.40 7.72
C CYS A 36 -13.89 -21.21 6.91
N LEU A 37 -13.45 -22.22 6.16
CA LEU A 37 -12.26 -22.11 5.31
C LEU A 37 -12.44 -21.06 4.20
N LEU A 38 -13.64 -20.98 3.63
CA LEU A 38 -13.99 -19.97 2.62
C LEU A 38 -13.93 -18.56 3.20
N MET A 39 -14.54 -18.33 4.36
CA MET A 39 -14.51 -17.03 5.06
C MET A 39 -13.09 -16.62 5.46
N LEU A 40 -12.28 -17.55 5.98
CA LEU A 40 -10.88 -17.33 6.31
C LEU A 40 -10.05 -16.97 5.06
N GLY A 41 -10.30 -17.66 3.95
CA GLY A 41 -9.66 -17.36 2.66
C GLY A 41 -9.94 -15.93 2.20
N LEU A 42 -11.20 -15.49 2.23
CA LEU A 42 -11.59 -14.11 1.89
C LEU A 42 -10.95 -13.09 2.83
N LEU A 43 -10.99 -13.33 4.14
CA LEU A 43 -10.39 -12.46 5.15
C LEU A 43 -8.89 -12.27 4.91
N ASN A 44 -8.17 -13.34 4.57
CA ASN A 44 -6.74 -13.30 4.32
C ASN A 44 -6.37 -12.55 3.04
N VAL A 45 -7.18 -12.65 1.98
CA VAL A 45 -7.01 -11.81 0.77
C VAL A 45 -7.18 -10.33 1.09
N GLN A 46 -8.18 -9.98 1.92
CA GLN A 46 -8.40 -8.59 2.36
C GLN A 46 -7.28 -8.05 3.26
N PHE A 47 -6.51 -8.91 3.90
CA PHE A 47 -5.37 -8.54 4.77
C PHE A 47 -4.08 -8.24 3.99
N ALA A 48 -3.96 -8.72 2.76
CA ALA A 48 -2.78 -8.54 1.91
C ALA A 48 -2.37 -7.05 1.68
N PRO A 49 -3.29 -6.08 1.50
CA PRO A 49 -2.97 -4.66 1.35
C PRO A 49 -2.39 -4.04 2.62
N SER A 50 -2.77 -4.54 3.81
CA SER A 50 -2.37 -3.98 5.11
C SER A 50 -0.88 -4.19 5.43
N ALA A 51 -0.25 -5.18 4.78
CA ALA A 51 1.20 -5.43 4.87
C ALA A 51 2.07 -4.36 4.16
N LEU A 52 1.46 -3.29 3.62
CA LEU A 52 2.18 -2.16 3.00
C LEU A 52 2.62 -1.09 4.01
N LEU A 53 2.07 -1.09 5.23
CA LEU A 53 2.36 -0.05 6.22
C LEU A 53 3.76 -0.29 6.82
N ASN A 54 4.76 0.40 6.25
CA ASN A 54 6.17 0.32 6.62
C ASN A 54 6.52 1.22 7.83
N ASP A 55 5.72 1.16 8.89
CA ASP A 55 6.08 1.77 10.17
C ASP A 55 6.81 0.73 11.03
N SER A 56 8.03 1.06 11.48
CA SER A 56 8.87 0.18 12.30
C SER A 56 8.16 -0.26 13.58
N ARG A 57 7.22 0.53 14.09
CA ARG A 57 6.49 0.24 15.33
C ARG A 57 5.37 -0.78 15.14
N THR A 58 4.68 -0.78 14.00
CA THR A 58 3.54 -1.67 13.73
C THR A 58 3.96 -2.95 13.01
N ARG A 59 5.13 -2.94 12.36
CA ARG A 59 5.69 -4.09 11.64
C ARG A 59 5.67 -5.42 12.42
N PRO A 60 6.12 -5.53 13.68
CA PRO A 60 6.11 -6.81 14.40
C PRO A 60 4.69 -7.32 14.67
N VAL A 61 3.74 -6.42 14.97
CA VAL A 61 2.33 -6.77 15.23
C VAL A 61 1.66 -7.27 13.95
N ILE A 62 1.91 -6.61 12.82
CA ILE A 62 1.39 -7.04 11.52
C ILE A 62 1.93 -8.41 11.13
N ILE A 63 3.22 -8.68 11.37
CA ILE A 63 3.84 -9.99 11.10
C ILE A 63 3.22 -11.08 12.00
N ALA A 64 3.03 -10.81 13.29
CA ALA A 64 2.41 -11.75 14.21
C ALA A 64 0.96 -12.07 13.84
N ALA A 65 0.15 -11.04 13.54
CA ALA A 65 -1.22 -11.21 13.08
C ALA A 65 -1.29 -12.01 11.78
N SER A 66 -0.39 -11.74 10.84
CA SER A 66 -0.28 -12.48 9.58
C SER A 66 0.05 -13.96 9.80
N ALA A 67 1.02 -14.25 10.67
CA ALA A 67 1.42 -15.63 10.97
C ALA A 67 0.27 -16.42 11.62
N LEU A 68 -0.47 -15.79 12.54
CA LEU A 68 -1.66 -16.38 13.12
C LEU A 68 -2.73 -16.63 12.06
N LEU A 69 -3.01 -15.67 11.18
CA LEU A 69 -4.03 -15.84 10.14
C LEU A 69 -3.70 -16.99 9.18
N LEU A 70 -2.43 -17.10 8.76
CA LEU A 70 -1.96 -18.21 7.93
C LEU A 70 -2.03 -19.56 8.66
N LEU A 71 -1.69 -19.59 9.95
CA LEU A 71 -1.79 -20.80 10.78
C LEU A 71 -3.25 -21.24 10.94
N SER A 72 -4.18 -20.30 11.12
CA SER A 72 -5.62 -20.59 11.18
C SER A 72 -6.12 -21.23 9.90
N ILE A 73 -5.72 -20.69 8.74
CA ILE A 73 -6.05 -21.27 7.42
C ILE A 73 -5.46 -22.67 7.27
N ALA A 74 -4.19 -22.86 7.61
CA ALA A 74 -3.53 -24.15 7.49
C ALA A 74 -4.22 -25.21 8.36
N LEU A 75 -4.56 -24.87 9.60
CA LEU A 75 -5.25 -25.75 10.53
C LEU A 75 -6.66 -26.11 10.01
N GLN A 76 -7.43 -25.13 9.56
CA GLN A 76 -8.77 -25.35 9.00
C GLN A 76 -8.73 -26.19 7.72
N ALA A 77 -7.74 -25.99 6.86
CA ALA A 77 -7.54 -26.80 5.66
C ALA A 77 -7.27 -28.27 6.02
N VAL A 78 -6.48 -28.53 7.06
CA VAL A 78 -6.24 -29.90 7.56
C VAL A 78 -7.54 -30.54 8.04
N PHE A 79 -8.36 -29.83 8.82
CA PHE A 79 -9.65 -30.38 9.31
C PHE A 79 -10.60 -30.74 8.16
N VAL A 80 -10.67 -29.86 7.16
CA VAL A 80 -11.44 -30.07 5.93
C VAL A 80 -10.93 -31.29 5.13
N LEU A 81 -9.61 -31.41 4.95
CA LEU A 81 -9.00 -32.49 4.17
C LEU A 81 -9.05 -33.84 4.88
N ALA A 82 -8.84 -33.84 6.20
CA ALA A 82 -8.84 -35.02 7.07
C ALA A 82 -10.24 -35.45 7.51
N SER A 83 -11.29 -34.67 7.19
CA SER A 83 -12.67 -34.94 7.59
C SER A 83 -12.82 -35.13 9.11
N LEU A 84 -12.20 -34.24 9.89
CA LEU A 84 -12.23 -34.25 11.36
C LEU A 84 -13.17 -33.15 11.88
N PRO A 85 -14.49 -33.40 12.01
CA PRO A 85 -15.44 -32.38 12.41
C PRO A 85 -15.37 -32.01 13.90
N GLN A 86 -14.78 -32.86 14.74
CA GLN A 86 -14.75 -32.68 16.20
C GLN A 86 -13.41 -33.08 16.80
N ILE A 87 -12.98 -32.30 17.80
CA ILE A 87 -11.78 -32.55 18.61
C ILE A 87 -12.21 -32.40 20.08
N ALA A 88 -11.97 -33.43 20.89
CA ALA A 88 -12.31 -33.43 22.32
C ALA A 88 -13.78 -33.05 22.62
N GLY A 89 -14.72 -33.47 21.77
CA GLY A 89 -16.15 -33.18 21.91
C GLY A 89 -16.57 -31.77 21.50
N GLN A 90 -15.65 -30.96 20.98
CA GLN A 90 -15.92 -29.62 20.45
C GLN A 90 -15.73 -29.59 18.93
N PRO A 91 -16.46 -28.74 18.18
CA PRO A 91 -16.23 -28.59 16.75
C PRO A 91 -14.82 -28.06 16.47
N ALA A 92 -14.13 -28.69 15.52
CA ALA A 92 -12.74 -28.37 15.22
C ALA A 92 -12.56 -26.90 14.75
N THR A 93 -13.61 -26.32 14.16
CA THR A 93 -13.67 -24.90 13.75
C THR A 93 -13.37 -23.91 14.87
N LEU A 94 -13.67 -24.21 16.14
CA LEU A 94 -13.51 -23.24 17.23
C LEU A 94 -12.05 -22.82 17.42
N ALA A 95 -11.11 -23.76 17.27
CA ALA A 95 -9.69 -23.48 17.45
C ALA A 95 -9.17 -22.52 16.37
N SER A 96 -9.54 -22.75 15.10
CA SER A 96 -9.15 -21.89 13.99
C SER A 96 -9.82 -20.52 14.06
N LEU A 97 -11.09 -20.47 14.51
CA LEU A 97 -11.85 -19.24 14.67
C LEU A 97 -11.28 -18.35 15.77
N LEU A 98 -10.92 -18.93 16.92
CA LEU A 98 -10.31 -18.21 18.03
C LEU A 98 -8.95 -17.63 17.62
N LEU A 99 -8.17 -18.39 16.86
CA LEU A 99 -6.87 -17.95 16.36
C LEU A 99 -7.00 -16.82 15.32
N ALA A 100 -8.00 -16.90 14.44
CA ALA A 100 -8.33 -15.82 13.51
C ALA A 100 -8.86 -14.58 14.24
N PHE A 101 -9.67 -14.74 15.28
CA PHE A 101 -10.17 -13.63 16.10
C PHE A 101 -9.02 -12.87 16.77
N VAL A 102 -8.06 -13.59 17.36
CA VAL A 102 -6.85 -12.98 17.93
C VAL A 102 -6.04 -12.24 16.87
N ALA A 103 -5.88 -12.82 15.67
CA ALA A 103 -5.20 -12.16 14.56
C ALA A 103 -5.89 -10.84 14.16
N VAL A 104 -7.22 -10.85 14.05
CA VAL A 104 -8.03 -9.67 13.71
C VAL A 104 -7.95 -8.61 14.82
N LEU A 105 -8.04 -8.99 16.09
CA LEU A 105 -7.89 -8.06 17.21
C LEU A 105 -6.52 -7.39 17.23
N LEU A 106 -5.44 -8.16 17.04
CA LEU A 106 -4.09 -7.63 16.93
C LEU A 106 -3.98 -6.65 15.76
N HIS A 107 -4.66 -6.93 14.65
CA HIS A 107 -4.68 -6.03 13.50
C HIS A 107 -5.45 -4.74 13.77
N LEU A 108 -6.64 -4.83 14.36
CA LEU A 108 -7.48 -3.67 14.70
C LEU A 108 -6.81 -2.77 15.74
N ALA A 109 -6.00 -3.35 16.63
CA ALA A 109 -5.20 -2.61 17.60
C ALA A 109 -4.04 -1.83 16.95
N THR A 110 -3.65 -2.15 15.70
CA THR A 110 -2.69 -1.32 14.97
C THR A 110 -3.40 -0.07 14.45
N PRO A 111 -2.92 1.15 14.78
CA PRO A 111 -3.52 2.36 14.25
C PRO A 111 -3.36 2.34 12.75
N GLN A 112 -4.48 2.11 12.04
CA GLN A 112 -4.54 2.29 10.61
C GLN A 112 -4.24 3.76 10.38
N ARG A 113 -3.01 4.07 9.94
CA ARG A 113 -2.57 5.42 9.62
C ARG A 113 -3.43 5.84 8.43
N ARG A 114 -4.64 6.31 8.72
CA ARG A 114 -5.60 6.83 7.77
C ARG A 114 -4.78 7.83 6.99
N ASN A 115 -4.63 7.57 5.70
CA ASN A 115 -4.00 8.50 4.79
C ASN A 115 -4.90 9.75 4.82
N LYS A 116 -4.69 10.61 5.81
CA LYS A 116 -5.13 11.98 5.76
C LYS A 116 -4.28 12.53 4.64
N GLN A 117 -4.80 12.41 3.41
CA GLN A 117 -4.52 13.42 2.41
C GLN A 117 -4.60 14.75 3.17
N PRO A 118 -3.55 15.56 3.19
CA PRO A 118 -3.70 16.92 3.64
C PRO A 118 -4.84 17.48 2.78
N LYS A 119 -5.99 17.72 3.44
CA LYS A 119 -7.12 18.45 2.86
C LYS A 119 -6.48 19.68 2.22
N PRO A 120 -6.63 19.92 0.90
CA PRO A 120 -6.14 21.17 0.34
C PRO A 120 -6.83 22.26 1.14
N SER A 121 -6.04 22.96 1.95
CA SER A 121 -6.46 24.17 2.63
C SER A 121 -6.99 25.07 1.53
N ARG A 122 -8.30 25.29 1.55
CA ARG A 122 -8.91 26.37 0.79
C ARG A 122 -8.36 27.64 1.43
N MET A 123 -7.19 28.06 0.96
CA MET A 123 -6.52 29.27 1.41
C MET A 123 -7.39 30.43 0.93
N SER A 124 -8.19 30.95 1.86
CA SER A 124 -8.63 32.33 1.78
C SER A 124 -7.37 33.19 1.72
N THR A 125 -7.24 33.84 0.58
CA THR A 125 -6.47 35.04 0.29
C THR A 125 -5.98 35.78 1.53
N SER A 126 -4.68 35.68 1.82
CA SER A 126 -3.93 36.83 2.32
C SER A 126 -2.46 36.64 1.97
N ALA A 127 -1.94 37.67 1.32
CA ALA A 127 -0.58 37.75 0.85
C ALA A 127 0.41 37.67 2.02
N SER A 128 1.36 36.76 1.93
CA SER A 128 2.71 36.98 2.42
C SER A 128 3.66 36.23 1.50
N VAL A 129 4.41 37.00 0.73
CA VAL A 129 5.59 36.53 -0.02
C VAL A 129 6.56 35.92 1.00
N PRO A 130 6.91 34.62 0.93
CA PRO A 130 8.10 34.15 1.61
C PRO A 130 9.29 34.56 0.76
N SER A 131 10.03 35.50 1.33
CA SER A 131 11.35 35.95 0.93
C SER A 131 12.30 34.80 0.53
N ALA A 132 13.19 35.13 -0.40
CA ALA A 132 14.31 34.36 -0.91
C ALA A 132 15.14 33.62 0.16
N ALA A 133 14.75 32.39 0.49
CA ALA A 133 15.59 31.46 1.21
C ALA A 133 15.44 30.06 0.61
N GLY A 134 16.41 29.67 -0.23
CA GLY A 134 16.63 28.29 -0.67
C GLY A 134 16.15 27.91 -2.08
N ARG A 135 16.06 28.83 -3.04
CA ARG A 135 15.95 28.45 -4.46
C ARG A 135 17.32 27.98 -4.95
N GLU A 136 17.34 26.86 -5.64
CA GLU A 136 18.51 26.32 -6.33
C GLU A 136 18.31 26.41 -7.84
N ALA A 137 19.43 26.46 -8.56
CA ALA A 137 19.45 26.41 -10.01
C ALA A 137 19.91 25.02 -10.48
N GLY A 138 19.47 24.67 -11.69
CA GLY A 138 19.89 23.45 -12.34
C GLY A 138 19.51 23.40 -13.80
N THR A 139 19.89 22.29 -14.43
CA THR A 139 19.65 22.03 -15.84
C THR A 139 18.72 20.85 -16.01
N VAL A 140 17.66 21.00 -16.81
CA VAL A 140 16.74 19.91 -17.10
C VAL A 140 17.51 18.80 -17.82
N LYS A 141 17.65 17.66 -17.17
CA LYS A 141 18.37 16.49 -17.70
C LYS A 141 17.53 15.76 -18.74
N TRP A 142 16.23 15.65 -18.49
CA TRP A 142 15.22 15.19 -19.45
C TRP A 142 13.83 15.44 -18.87
N PHE A 143 12.84 15.59 -19.75
CA PHE A 143 11.44 15.70 -19.36
C PHE A 143 10.55 15.00 -20.38
N ASN A 144 9.67 14.12 -19.90
CA ASN A 144 8.70 13.45 -20.75
C ASN A 144 7.37 14.21 -20.72
N THR A 145 7.09 14.96 -21.77
CA THR A 145 5.86 15.76 -21.89
C THR A 145 4.58 14.92 -21.83
N SER A 146 4.59 13.70 -22.39
CA SER A 146 3.41 12.83 -22.40
C SER A 146 3.08 12.26 -21.02
N LYS A 147 4.11 11.97 -20.20
CA LYS A 147 3.94 11.47 -18.83
C LYS A 147 3.94 12.56 -17.76
N GLY A 148 4.40 13.77 -18.09
CA GLY A 148 4.39 14.95 -17.21
C GLY A 148 5.45 14.91 -16.10
N PHE A 149 6.58 14.23 -16.30
CA PHE A 149 7.66 14.18 -15.31
C PHE A 149 9.05 14.11 -15.94
N GLY A 150 10.07 14.45 -15.15
CA GLY A 150 11.46 14.46 -15.57
C GLY A 150 12.43 14.57 -14.41
N PHE A 151 13.68 14.88 -14.74
CA PHE A 151 14.73 15.16 -13.76
C PHE A 151 15.49 16.42 -14.13
N ILE A 152 15.91 17.15 -13.10
CA ILE A 152 16.77 18.32 -13.20
C ILE A 152 18.08 17.98 -12.50
N SER A 153 19.20 18.18 -13.19
CA SER A 153 20.53 18.05 -12.61
C SER A 153 20.86 19.35 -11.88
N ARG A 154 21.08 19.27 -10.57
CA ARG A 154 21.44 20.43 -9.75
C ARG A 154 22.87 20.85 -10.02
N ASP A 155 23.17 22.12 -9.85
CA ASP A 155 24.57 22.59 -9.90
C ASP A 155 25.41 22.00 -8.76
N SER A 156 24.77 21.55 -7.68
CA SER A 156 25.41 20.81 -6.57
C SER A 156 25.73 19.34 -6.90
N GLY A 157 25.28 18.81 -8.05
CA GLY A 157 25.66 17.49 -8.57
C GLY A 157 24.61 16.38 -8.43
N ASP A 158 23.64 16.50 -7.52
CA ASP A 158 22.56 15.50 -7.40
C ASP A 158 21.42 15.76 -8.39
N ASP A 159 20.82 14.69 -8.91
CA ASP A 159 19.61 14.78 -9.72
C ASP A 159 18.36 14.89 -8.83
N VAL A 160 17.46 15.81 -9.19
CA VAL A 160 16.19 16.03 -8.49
C VAL A 160 15.02 15.68 -9.38
N PHE A 161 13.99 15.05 -8.81
CA PHE A 161 12.77 14.70 -9.55
C PHE A 161 11.88 15.93 -9.76
N VAL A 162 11.28 16.08 -10.94
CA VAL A 162 10.31 17.15 -11.23
C VAL A 162 9.02 16.60 -11.85
N HIS A 163 7.89 17.15 -11.43
CA HIS A 163 6.55 16.84 -11.97
C HIS A 163 5.94 18.10 -12.60
N PHE A 164 5.11 17.95 -13.65
CA PHE A 164 4.54 19.07 -14.39
C PHE A 164 3.76 20.07 -13.50
N ARG A 165 3.18 19.59 -12.40
CA ARG A 165 2.45 20.42 -11.42
C ARG A 165 3.34 21.39 -10.66
N ALA A 166 4.63 21.08 -10.53
CA ALA A 166 5.61 21.93 -9.87
C ALA A 166 6.10 23.08 -10.75
N ILE A 167 5.88 23.01 -12.07
CA ILE A 167 6.27 24.06 -13.02
C ILE A 167 5.28 25.22 -12.91
N ARG A 168 5.80 26.43 -12.69
CA ARG A 168 5.02 27.68 -12.71
C ARG A 168 4.72 28.10 -14.16
N GLY A 169 3.55 28.66 -14.35
CA GLY A 169 3.04 29.12 -15.65
C GLY A 169 1.59 28.72 -15.89
N GLU A 170 0.92 29.49 -16.74
CA GLU A 170 -0.40 29.18 -17.26
C GLU A 170 -0.28 28.45 -18.62
N GLY A 171 -1.12 27.44 -18.86
CA GLY A 171 -1.07 26.64 -20.09
C GLY A 171 -0.21 25.38 -20.01
N HIS A 172 0.51 25.06 -21.08
CA HIS A 172 1.25 23.80 -21.23
C HIS A 172 2.56 23.82 -20.42
N ARG A 173 2.57 23.12 -19.28
CA ARG A 173 3.69 23.06 -18.32
C ARG A 173 4.73 22.03 -18.75
N ILE A 174 5.61 22.43 -19.66
CA ILE A 174 6.67 21.60 -20.23
C ILE A 174 8.04 22.15 -19.89
N LEU A 175 9.02 21.25 -19.80
CA LEU A 175 10.44 21.59 -19.71
C LEU A 175 11.15 20.99 -20.92
N VAL A 176 12.16 21.69 -21.42
CA VAL A 176 13.00 21.25 -22.52
C VAL A 176 14.33 20.74 -21.95
N GLU A 177 14.86 19.66 -22.51
CA GLU A 177 16.19 19.17 -22.13
C GLU A 177 17.26 20.25 -22.35
N GLY A 178 18.18 20.40 -21.39
CA GLY A 178 19.20 21.46 -21.39
C GLY A 178 18.71 22.82 -20.89
N GLN A 179 17.40 23.00 -20.65
CA GLN A 179 16.84 24.26 -20.17
C GLN A 179 17.30 24.56 -18.74
N ARG A 180 17.61 25.83 -18.47
CA ARG A 180 17.92 26.32 -17.12
C ARG A 180 16.65 26.65 -16.35
N VAL A 181 16.63 26.21 -15.10
CA VAL A 181 15.47 26.33 -14.23
C VAL A 181 15.92 26.65 -12.81
N GLU A 182 15.10 27.43 -12.12
CA GLU A 182 15.21 27.70 -10.69
C GLU A 182 14.05 27.06 -9.95
N PHE A 183 14.33 26.39 -8.83
CA PHE A 183 13.35 25.63 -8.07
C PHE A 183 13.73 25.52 -6.61
N THR A 184 12.79 25.14 -5.76
CA THR A 184 13.04 24.82 -4.36
C THR A 184 13.08 23.31 -4.17
N ILE A 185 13.94 22.82 -3.28
CA ILE A 185 14.05 21.38 -2.99
C ILE A 185 13.21 21.01 -1.77
N MET A 186 12.46 19.93 -1.92
CA MET A 186 11.69 19.32 -0.85
C MET A 186 11.99 17.82 -0.77
N MET A 187 12.21 17.31 0.44
CA MET A 187 12.34 15.88 0.69
C MET A 187 10.95 15.23 0.71
N ARG A 188 10.74 14.21 -0.12
CA ARG A 188 9.49 13.44 -0.22
C ARG A 188 9.78 11.94 -0.06
N ASP A 189 8.74 11.12 -0.01
CA ASP A 189 8.84 9.66 0.18
C ASP A 189 9.71 8.94 -0.87
N LYS A 190 9.91 9.55 -2.05
CA LYS A 190 10.69 9.01 -3.18
C LYS A 190 12.05 9.69 -3.38
N GLY A 191 12.50 10.51 -2.43
CA GLY A 191 13.74 11.27 -2.50
C GLY A 191 13.52 12.76 -2.76
N LEU A 192 14.56 13.43 -3.26
CA LEU A 192 14.56 14.87 -3.51
C LEU A 192 13.63 15.23 -4.68
N GLN A 193 12.74 16.19 -4.46
CA GLN A 193 11.79 16.68 -5.46
C GLN A 193 11.88 18.20 -5.59
N ALA A 194 11.85 18.69 -6.83
CA ALA A 194 11.74 20.09 -7.17
C ALA A 194 10.29 20.58 -7.04
N GLU A 195 10.12 21.71 -6.37
CA GLU A 195 8.89 22.48 -6.28
C GLU A 195 9.13 23.91 -6.77
N ASP A 196 8.05 24.58 -7.15
CA ASP A 196 8.13 25.98 -7.59
C ASP A 196 9.15 26.21 -8.72
N VAL A 197 9.09 25.36 -9.75
CA VAL A 197 10.03 25.35 -10.86
C VAL A 197 9.69 26.48 -11.83
N VAL A 198 10.66 27.35 -12.07
CA VAL A 198 10.55 28.50 -12.99
C VAL A 198 11.65 28.38 -14.03
N PRO A 199 11.34 28.40 -15.33
CA PRO A 199 12.33 28.58 -16.38
C PRO A 199 13.09 29.89 -16.20
N VAL A 200 14.42 29.82 -16.17
CA VAL A 200 15.26 31.02 -16.22
C VAL A 200 15.41 31.37 -17.70
N GLU A 201 14.70 32.40 -18.15
CA GLU A 201 14.96 32.92 -19.50
C GLU A 201 16.36 33.52 -19.53
N ALA A 202 17.23 32.97 -20.38
CA ALA A 202 18.51 33.59 -20.68
C ALA A 202 18.22 34.91 -21.41
N GLY A 203 18.36 36.03 -20.69
CA GLY A 203 18.34 37.36 -21.30
C GLY A 203 19.29 37.40 -22.49
N ARG A 204 18.77 37.83 -23.64
CA ARG A 204 19.54 38.10 -24.86
C ARG A 204 20.59 39.19 -24.65
#